data_AF-A0A0A6ZTM7-F1
#
_entry.id   AF-A0A0A6ZTM7-F1
#
_cell.length_a   1.000
_cell.length_b   1.000
_cell.length_c   1.000
_cell.angle_alpha   90.00
_cell.angle_beta   90.00
_cell.angle_gamma   90.00
#
_symmetry.space_group_name_H-M   'P 1'
#
loop_
_entity.id
_entity.type
_entity.pdbx_description
1 polymer ?
#
loop_
_entity_poly.entity_id
_entity_poly.type
_entity_poly.pdbx_seq_one_letter_code
_entity_poly.pdbx_strand_id
1 'polypeptide(L)'
;MSWASVCQNYATKAEAHKNSIQGCQSQVWIVMRQNAQGIIELQGDSDAAIVKGLIAVVFILYDQMMPQDIVNFDVRPWFEKMALTQHLTPSRSQGLEAMIRAIRAKAAALS
;
A
#
# COMPACT_ATOMS: atom_id res chain seq x y z
N MET A 1 -2.12 -12.71 7.54
CA MET A 1 -2.95 -11.57 7.10
C MET A 1 -4.41 -11.74 7.50
N SER A 2 -4.94 -10.85 8.35
CA SER A 2 -6.39 -10.72 8.55
C SER A 2 -6.92 -9.72 7.53
N TRP A 3 -8.09 -9.96 6.92
CA TRP A 3 -8.78 -8.95 6.10
C TRP A 3 -9.00 -7.63 6.86
N ALA A 4 -8.89 -7.63 8.19
CA ALA A 4 -8.89 -6.43 9.04
C ALA A 4 -7.84 -5.37 8.65
N SER A 5 -6.71 -5.75 8.04
CA SER A 5 -5.66 -4.81 7.64
C SER A 5 -6.08 -3.86 6.50
N VAL A 6 -7.13 -4.23 5.75
CA VAL A 6 -7.69 -3.45 4.64
C VAL A 6 -9.18 -3.31 4.91
N CYS A 7 -9.68 -2.10 5.11
CA CYS A 7 -11.08 -1.78 5.47
C CYS A 7 -11.39 -1.71 6.96
N GLN A 8 -10.67 -0.87 7.70
CA GLN A 8 -11.07 -0.60 9.07
C GLN A 8 -10.90 0.89 9.39
N ASN A 9 -11.99 1.49 9.88
CA ASN A 9 -12.10 2.90 10.27
C ASN A 9 -11.13 3.20 11.43
N TYR A 10 -9.84 3.35 11.14
CA TYR A 10 -8.80 3.44 12.16
C TYR A 10 -8.06 4.76 12.23
N ALA A 11 -8.33 5.69 11.34
CA ALA A 11 -7.69 6.98 11.42
C ALA A 11 -8.63 7.98 12.08
N THR A 12 -8.22 8.51 13.23
CA THR A 12 -8.68 9.86 13.59
C THR A 12 -8.37 10.79 12.41
N LYS A 13 -9.18 11.84 12.18
CA LYS A 13 -9.04 12.73 11.01
C LYS A 13 -7.61 13.29 10.84
N ALA A 14 -6.87 13.42 11.94
CA ALA A 14 -5.46 13.84 11.98
C ALA A 14 -4.47 12.76 11.49
N GLU A 15 -4.67 11.49 11.83
CA GLU A 15 -3.85 10.38 11.36
C GLU A 15 -4.08 10.09 9.88
N ALA A 16 -5.31 10.29 9.41
CA ALA A 16 -5.65 10.22 7.99
C ALA A 16 -4.86 11.29 7.23
N HIS A 17 -4.81 12.53 7.70
CA HIS A 17 -4.06 13.57 7.00
C HIS A 17 -2.56 13.25 6.87
N LYS A 18 -1.93 12.76 7.95
CA LYS A 18 -0.50 12.40 7.96
C LYS A 18 -0.14 11.19 7.08
N ASN A 19 -1.09 10.29 6.85
CA ASN A 19 -0.87 9.05 6.13
C ASN A 19 -1.55 9.03 4.75
N SER A 20 -2.02 10.19 4.28
CA SER A 20 -2.67 10.33 2.98
C SER A 20 -1.66 10.18 1.85
N ILE A 21 -1.97 9.31 0.90
CA ILE A 21 -1.16 9.08 -0.30
C ILE A 21 -1.66 10.01 -1.41
N GLN A 22 -0.76 10.85 -1.90
CA GLN A 22 -1.02 11.75 -3.03
C GLN A 22 -0.85 11.03 -4.37
N GLY A 23 -1.49 11.53 -5.42
CA GLY A 23 -1.39 10.96 -6.77
C GLY A 23 -2.40 9.85 -7.08
N CYS A 24 -3.29 9.53 -6.14
CA CYS A 24 -4.49 8.76 -6.39
C CYS A 24 -5.66 9.71 -6.70
N GLN A 25 -6.52 9.36 -7.67
CA GLN A 25 -7.77 10.12 -7.89
C GLN A 25 -8.76 9.94 -6.74
N SER A 26 -8.71 8.78 -6.08
CA SER A 26 -9.42 8.47 -4.83
C SER A 26 -8.58 8.86 -3.62
N GLN A 27 -9.24 9.04 -2.48
CA GLN A 27 -8.54 9.20 -1.21
C GLN A 27 -7.95 7.85 -0.79
N VAL A 28 -6.67 7.86 -0.42
CA VAL A 28 -5.94 6.67 0.01
C VAL A 28 -5.15 7.01 1.26
N TRP A 29 -5.19 6.10 2.24
CA TRP A 29 -4.42 6.21 3.47
C TRP A 29 -3.68 4.92 3.74
N ILE A 30 -2.38 5.03 4.02
CA ILE A 30 -1.53 3.86 4.34
C ILE A 30 -0.69 4.17 5.57
N VAL A 31 -0.89 3.37 6.61
CA VAL A 31 -0.12 3.36 7.84
C VAL A 31 0.86 2.20 7.77
N MET A 32 2.13 2.50 8.09
CA MET A 32 3.20 1.52 8.21
C MET A 32 3.68 1.51 9.66
N ARG A 33 3.77 0.33 10.26
CA ARG A 33 4.37 0.13 11.57
C ARG A 33 5.39 -1.00 11.48
N GLN A 34 6.42 -0.94 12.30
CA GLN A 34 7.36 -2.04 12.47
C GLN A 34 7.08 -2.70 13.82
N ASN A 35 6.90 -4.01 13.84
CA ASN A 35 6.67 -4.75 15.07
C ASN A 35 7.99 -5.08 15.80
N ALA A 36 7.89 -5.72 16.97
CA ALA A 36 9.04 -6.04 17.80
C ALA A 36 10.05 -7.00 17.13
N GLN A 37 9.61 -7.75 16.11
CA GLN A 37 10.42 -8.67 15.33
C GLN A 37 11.08 -7.98 14.11
N GLY A 38 10.86 -6.68 13.93
CA GLY A 38 11.39 -5.91 12.82
C GLY A 38 10.58 -6.04 11.52
N ILE A 39 9.45 -6.74 11.55
CA ILE A 39 8.58 -6.97 10.39
C ILE A 39 7.64 -5.78 10.19
N ILE A 40 7.40 -5.43 8.93
CA ILE A 40 6.49 -4.35 8.55
C ILE A 40 5.05 -4.83 8.55
N GLU A 41 4.20 -4.08 9.26
CA GLU A 41 2.75 -4.21 9.29
C GLU A 41 2.13 -3.03 8.55
N LEU A 42 1.39 -3.34 7.48
CA LEU A 42 0.68 -2.38 6.64
C LEU A 42 -0.81 -2.39 6.95
N GLN A 43 -1.37 -1.19 7.07
CA GLN A 43 -2.81 -0.97 7.21
C GLN A 43 -3.23 0.16 6.28
N GLY A 44 -4.41 0.07 5.69
CA GLY A 44 -4.84 1.10 4.75
C GLY A 44 -6.30 1.06 4.38
N ASP A 45 -6.74 2.17 3.79
CA ASP A 45 -8.11 2.37 3.36
C ASP A 45 -8.20 3.29 2.14
N SER A 46 -9.34 3.23 1.45
CA SER A 46 -9.67 4.14 0.35
C SER A 46 -11.18 4.33 0.22
N ASP A 47 -11.61 5.50 -0.26
CA ASP A 47 -13.01 5.76 -0.62
C ASP A 47 -13.47 5.02 -1.89
N ALA A 48 -12.55 4.45 -2.69
CA ALA A 48 -12.85 3.68 -3.89
C ALA A 48 -12.63 2.17 -3.71
N ALA A 49 -13.68 1.37 -3.91
CA ALA A 49 -13.64 -0.09 -3.75
C ALA A 49 -12.56 -0.79 -4.61
N ILE A 50 -12.38 -0.34 -5.86
CA ILE A 50 -11.33 -0.91 -6.73
C ILE A 50 -9.92 -0.62 -6.21
N VAL A 51 -9.71 0.56 -5.60
CA VAL A 51 -8.41 0.94 -5.05
C VAL A 51 -8.15 0.21 -3.75
N LYS A 52 -9.18 -0.05 -2.92
CA LYS A 52 -9.09 -0.98 -1.79
C LYS A 52 -8.59 -2.37 -2.21
N GLY A 53 -9.10 -2.89 -3.32
CA GLY A 53 -8.62 -4.15 -3.90
C GLY A 53 -7.13 -4.09 -4.28
N LEU A 54 -6.69 -3.01 -4.92
CA LEU A 54 -5.26 -2.82 -5.25
C LEU A 54 -4.38 -2.69 -4.01
N ILE A 55 -4.83 -1.97 -2.98
CA ILE A 55 -4.14 -1.88 -1.68
C ILE A 55 -3.94 -3.28 -1.09
N ALA A 56 -4.99 -4.10 -1.10
CA ALA A 56 -4.91 -5.48 -0.59
C ALA A 56 -3.86 -6.30 -1.33
N VAL A 57 -3.81 -6.22 -2.67
CA VAL A 57 -2.79 -6.94 -3.45
C VAL A 57 -1.39 -6.47 -3.12
N VAL A 58 -1.17 -5.15 -3.00
CA VAL A 58 0.14 -4.59 -2.60
C VAL A 58 0.54 -5.09 -1.21
N PHE A 59 -0.40 -5.13 -0.26
CA PHE A 59 -0.13 -5.59 1.11
C PHE A 59 0.21 -7.08 1.14
N ILE A 60 -0.46 -7.89 0.33
CA ILE A 60 -0.15 -9.33 0.18
C ILE A 60 1.28 -9.51 -0.33
N LEU A 61 1.69 -8.70 -1.32
CA LEU A 61 3.03 -8.79 -1.89
C LEU A 61 4.15 -8.37 -0.91
N TYR A 62 3.84 -7.55 0.09
CA TYR A 62 4.79 -7.07 1.09
C TYR A 62 4.63 -7.72 2.48
N ASP A 63 3.77 -8.72 2.62
CA ASP A 63 3.51 -9.34 3.92
C ASP A 63 4.75 -10.05 4.46
N GLN A 64 4.93 -10.00 5.78
CA GLN A 64 6.04 -10.61 6.52
C GLN A 64 7.45 -10.15 6.08
N MET A 65 7.58 -8.95 5.50
CA MET A 65 8.87 -8.40 5.06
C MET A 65 9.49 -7.44 6.08
N MET A 66 10.83 -7.42 6.15
CA MET A 66 11.57 -6.36 6.85
C MET A 66 11.66 -5.10 5.95
N PRO A 67 11.98 -3.90 6.50
CA PRO A 67 12.06 -2.67 5.71
C PRO A 67 12.98 -2.79 4.48
N GLN A 68 14.15 -3.40 4.68
CA GLN A 68 15.15 -3.61 3.62
C GLN A 68 14.61 -4.52 2.50
N ASP A 69 13.83 -5.54 2.83
CA ASP A 69 13.24 -6.45 1.84
C ASP A 69 12.20 -5.72 0.99
N ILE A 70 11.35 -4.88 1.59
CA ILE A 70 10.38 -4.05 0.86
C ILE A 70 11.08 -3.10 -0.11
N VAL A 71 12.22 -2.51 0.28
CA VAL A 71 12.99 -1.62 -0.59
C VAL A 71 13.55 -2.38 -1.79
N ASN A 72 14.04 -3.60 -1.58
CA ASN A 72 14.68 -4.42 -2.62
C ASN A 72 13.70 -5.24 -3.47
N PHE A 73 12.47 -5.43 -3.01
CA PHE A 73 11.47 -6.22 -3.70
C PHE A 73 10.71 -5.40 -4.76
N ASP A 74 10.92 -5.74 -6.02
CA ASP A 74 10.18 -5.14 -7.14
C ASP A 74 8.84 -5.86 -7.36
N VAL A 75 7.75 -5.19 -6.99
CA VAL A 75 6.38 -5.69 -7.15
C VAL A 75 5.83 -5.51 -8.57
N ARG A 76 6.41 -4.65 -9.41
CA ARG A 76 5.86 -4.30 -10.73
C ARG A 76 5.67 -5.53 -11.64
N PRO A 77 6.62 -6.48 -11.74
CA PRO A 77 6.46 -7.67 -12.57
C PRO A 77 5.28 -8.57 -12.14
N TRP A 78 4.87 -8.52 -10.87
CA TRP A 78 3.71 -9.28 -10.40
C TRP A 78 2.40 -8.70 -10.95
N PHE A 79 2.27 -7.36 -10.98
CA PHE A 79 1.11 -6.69 -11.54
C PHE A 79 0.98 -6.88 -13.06
N GLU A 80 2.10 -6.97 -13.76
CA GLU A 80 2.13 -7.32 -15.19
C GLU A 80 1.65 -8.76 -15.42
N LYS A 81 2.15 -9.73 -14.64
CA LYS A 81 1.74 -11.14 -14.75
C LYS A 81 0.25 -11.36 -14.45
N MET A 82 -0.32 -10.57 -13.55
CA MET A 82 -1.74 -10.65 -13.23
C MET A 82 -2.64 -10.00 -14.31
N ALA A 83 -2.06 -9.43 -15.38
CA ALA A 83 -2.74 -8.62 -16.40
C ALA A 83 -3.60 -7.48 -15.81
N LEU A 84 -3.41 -7.15 -14.53
CA LEU A 84 -4.22 -6.17 -13.81
C LEU A 84 -4.05 -4.79 -14.44
N THR A 85 -2.81 -4.41 -14.75
CA THR A 85 -2.48 -3.10 -15.34
C THR A 85 -3.15 -2.86 -16.68
N GLN A 86 -3.48 -3.91 -17.44
CA GLN A 86 -4.16 -3.81 -18.74
C GLN A 86 -5.66 -3.52 -18.61
N HIS A 87 -6.26 -3.83 -17.46
CA HIS A 87 -7.66 -3.56 -17.16
C HIS A 87 -7.88 -2.32 -16.29
N LEU A 88 -6.79 -1.68 -15.86
CA LEU A 88 -6.84 -0.44 -15.10
C LEU A 88 -6.83 0.76 -16.06
N THR A 89 -7.73 1.71 -15.82
CA THR A 89 -7.63 3.04 -16.43
C THR A 89 -6.28 3.68 -16.08
N PRO A 90 -5.71 4.57 -16.91
CA PRO A 90 -4.43 5.22 -16.63
C PRO A 90 -4.34 5.86 -15.24
N SER A 91 -5.42 6.44 -14.73
CA SER A 91 -5.48 7.02 -13.39
C SER A 91 -5.25 5.99 -12.27
N ARG A 92 -5.83 4.79 -12.40
CA ARG A 92 -5.72 3.71 -11.41
C ARG A 92 -4.31 3.11 -11.39
N SER A 93 -3.69 2.95 -12.57
CA SER A 93 -2.30 2.50 -12.67
C SER A 93 -1.34 3.50 -12.03
N GLN A 94 -1.58 4.80 -12.22
CA GLN A 94 -0.80 5.85 -11.54
C GLN A 94 -1.00 5.83 -10.03
N GLY A 95 -2.23 5.62 -9.55
CA GLY A 95 -2.51 5.46 -8.13
C GLY A 95 -1.78 4.25 -7.52
N LEU A 96 -1.75 3.12 -8.23
CA LEU A 96 -0.99 1.94 -7.83
C LEU A 96 0.51 2.25 -7.67
N GLU A 97 1.11 2.89 -8.67
CA GLU A 97 2.52 3.30 -8.62
C GLU A 97 2.80 4.29 -7.48
N ALA A 98 1.88 5.22 -7.20
CA ALA A 98 2.00 6.15 -6.09
C ALA A 98 1.98 5.44 -4.73
N MET A 99 1.12 4.45 -4.54
CA MET A 99 1.06 3.63 -3.33
C MET A 99 2.36 2.84 -3.12
N ILE A 100 2.84 2.16 -4.17
CA ILE A 100 4.10 1.39 -4.13
C ILE A 100 5.27 2.30 -3.75
N ARG A 101 5.37 3.48 -4.41
CA ARG A 101 6.42 4.46 -4.13
C ARG A 101 6.38 4.94 -2.68
N ALA A 102 5.19 5.25 -2.17
CA ALA A 102 5.04 5.75 -0.80
C ALA A 102 5.40 4.69 0.25
N ILE A 103 5.02 3.42 0.03
CA ILE A 103 5.40 2.30 0.90
C ILE A 103 6.92 2.14 0.90
N ARG A 104 7.55 2.06 -0.28
CA ARG A 104 9.02 1.89 -0.37
C ARG A 104 9.78 3.06 0.24
N ALA A 105 9.29 4.30 0.08
CA ALA A 105 9.90 5.47 0.71
C ALA A 105 9.80 5.43 2.24
N LYS A 106 8.66 5.01 2.80
CA LYS A 106 8.49 4.83 4.25
C LYS A 106 9.37 3.70 4.78
N ALA A 107 9.48 2.59 4.06
CA ALA A 107 10.34 1.47 4.43
C ALA A 107 11.83 1.88 4.42
N ALA A 108 12.27 2.64 3.42
CA ALA A 108 13.65 3.14 3.33
C ALA A 108 14.06 4.06 4.48
N ALA A 109 13.10 4.69 5.17
CA ALA A 109 13.38 5.51 6.36
C ALA A 109 13.55 4.67 7.64
N LEU A 110 13.25 3.36 7.58
CA LEU A 110 13.32 2.41 8.69
C LEU A 110 14.42 1.34 8.49
N SER A 111 15.03 1.30 7.30
CA SER A 111 16.10 0.37 6.92
C SER A 111 17.48 0.84 7.36
#